data_AF-A0A522ZIP0-F1
#
_entry.id   AF-A0A522ZIP0-F1
#
_cell.length_a   1.000
_cell.length_b   1.000
_cell.length_c   1.000
_cell.angle_alpha   90.00
_cell.angle_beta   90.00
_cell.angle_gamma   90.00
#
_symmetry.space_group_name_H-M   'P 1'
#
loop_
_entity.id
_entity.type
_entity.pdbx_description
1 polymer ?
#
loop_
_entity_poly.entity_id
_entity_poly.type
_entity_poly.pdbx_seq_one_letter_code
_entity_poly.pdbx_strand_id
1 'polypeptide(L)'
;MLGLGGLLLVWFAWPVMKSAWQAQQADSAATALRLNYRLSLDALLNAIDRLDRAVDLDPTAGRYFQRSELLAGAALSPNFAPTAQQRTEWLKRAEDDLRAGLGDDPARGIQWLRLSSVRLALGGPSQASVAPLLMSIDTAPMLLPLWPVRLRLVLDNWQALTTAQRETVALYVARTWQLSPNHEWFADAIRTPVDELFVRYFVRNEAGAQEELTRLLTERRKKKS
;
A
#
# COMPACT_ATOMS: atom_id res chain seq x y z
N MET A 1 3.13 -50.88 -2.87
CA MET A 1 3.59 -49.58 -2.32
C MET A 1 3.16 -48.34 -3.14
N LEU A 2 2.46 -48.47 -4.28
CA LEU A 2 1.97 -47.32 -5.08
C LEU A 2 0.65 -46.68 -4.57
N GLY A 3 -0.19 -47.41 -3.84
CA GLY A 3 -1.47 -46.89 -3.33
C GLY A 3 -1.36 -45.95 -2.13
N LEU A 4 -0.39 -46.18 -1.23
CA LEU A 4 -0.15 -45.35 -0.05
C LEU A 4 0.47 -43.99 -0.41
N GLY A 5 1.40 -43.97 -1.37
CA GLY A 5 2.00 -42.72 -1.86
C GLY A 5 0.99 -41.81 -2.57
N GLY A 6 0.08 -42.38 -3.37
CA GLY A 6 -0.99 -41.63 -4.03
C GLY A 6 -2.01 -41.03 -3.04
N LEU A 7 -2.41 -41.78 -2.01
CA LEU A 7 -3.32 -41.28 -0.97
C LEU A 7 -2.70 -40.15 -0.13
N LEU A 8 -1.41 -40.26 0.19
CA LEU A 8 -0.68 -39.19 0.90
C LEU A 8 -0.57 -37.92 0.06
N LEU A 9 -0.30 -38.04 -1.25
CA LEU A 9 -0.25 -36.89 -2.15
C LEU A 9 -1.61 -36.18 -2.26
N VAL A 10 -2.71 -36.92 -2.38
CA VAL A 10 -4.06 -36.34 -2.38
C VAL A 10 -4.37 -35.67 -1.03
N TRP A 11 -3.98 -36.30 0.08
CA TRP A 11 -4.16 -35.75 1.42
C TRP A 11 -3.44 -34.41 1.59
N PHE A 12 -2.20 -34.28 1.12
CA PHE A 12 -1.44 -33.02 1.18
C PHE A 12 -1.88 -31.97 0.15
N ALA A 13 -2.31 -32.39 -1.04
CA ALA A 13 -2.73 -31.47 -2.10
C ALA A 13 -4.15 -30.91 -1.89
N TRP A 14 -4.99 -31.62 -1.14
CA TRP A 14 -6.39 -31.26 -0.95
C TRP A 14 -6.61 -29.90 -0.25
N PRO A 15 -5.92 -29.57 0.87
CA PRO A 15 -6.01 -28.25 1.48
C PRO A 15 -5.55 -27.13 0.54
N VAL A 16 -4.45 -27.34 -0.18
CA VAL A 16 -3.89 -26.37 -1.14
C VAL A 16 -4.89 -26.09 -2.27
N MET A 17 -5.48 -27.14 -2.87
CA MET A 17 -6.49 -26.99 -3.92
C MET A 17 -7.74 -26.26 -3.41
N LYS A 18 -8.24 -26.61 -2.22
CA LYS A 18 -9.37 -25.92 -1.61
C LYS A 18 -9.06 -24.46 -1.30
N SER A 19 -7.86 -24.17 -0.78
CA SER A 19 -7.41 -22.80 -0.52
C SER A 19 -7.39 -21.99 -1.81
N ALA A 20 -6.82 -22.53 -2.89
CA ALA A 20 -6.81 -21.89 -4.20
C ALA A 20 -8.21 -21.59 -4.72
N TRP A 21 -9.14 -22.55 -4.59
CA TRP A 21 -10.53 -22.36 -4.97
C TRP A 21 -11.23 -21.25 -4.15
N GLN A 22 -10.98 -21.17 -2.84
CA GLN A 22 -11.56 -20.11 -2.01
C GLN A 22 -10.97 -18.74 -2.39
N ALA A 23 -9.66 -18.65 -2.54
CA ALA A 23 -9.00 -17.39 -2.90
C ALA A 23 -9.41 -16.87 -4.28
N GLN A 24 -9.61 -17.76 -5.27
CA GLN A 24 -10.07 -17.36 -6.60
C GLN A 24 -11.44 -16.65 -6.57
N GLN A 25 -12.31 -17.00 -5.61
CA GLN A 25 -13.61 -16.32 -5.46
C GLN A 25 -13.46 -14.87 -4.98
N ALA A 26 -12.32 -14.49 -4.39
CA ALA A 26 -12.04 -13.14 -3.94
C ALA A 26 -11.36 -12.25 -5.01
N ASP A 27 -10.89 -12.82 -6.13
CA ASP A 27 -10.12 -12.08 -7.14
C ASP A 27 -10.91 -10.93 -7.79
N SER A 28 -12.22 -11.12 -7.96
CA SER A 28 -13.11 -10.08 -8.50
C SER A 28 -13.17 -8.85 -7.59
N ALA A 29 -13.29 -9.05 -6.28
CA ALA A 29 -13.30 -7.98 -5.29
C ALA A 29 -11.94 -7.27 -5.20
N ALA A 30 -10.84 -8.03 -5.21
CA ALA A 30 -9.49 -7.47 -5.23
C ALA A 30 -9.26 -6.62 -6.49
N THR A 31 -9.69 -7.11 -7.65
CA THR A 31 -9.61 -6.38 -8.93
C THR A 31 -10.46 -5.12 -8.90
N ALA A 32 -11.69 -5.21 -8.37
CA ALA A 32 -12.57 -4.04 -8.25
C ALA A 32 -11.95 -2.96 -7.36
N LEU A 33 -11.32 -3.31 -6.24
CA LEU A 33 -10.59 -2.35 -5.40
C LEU A 33 -9.42 -1.71 -6.14
N ARG A 34 -8.57 -2.52 -6.80
CA ARG A 34 -7.39 -2.02 -7.53
C ARG A 34 -7.74 -1.05 -8.66
N LEU A 35 -8.82 -1.33 -9.37
CA LEU A 35 -9.29 -0.54 -10.51
C LEU A 35 -10.29 0.56 -10.11
N ASN A 36 -10.54 0.74 -8.81
CA ASN A 36 -11.52 1.68 -8.27
C ASN A 36 -12.92 1.51 -8.89
N TYR A 37 -13.31 0.28 -9.16
CA TYR A 37 -14.66 -0.06 -9.59
C TYR A 37 -15.61 -0.12 -8.41
N ARG A 38 -16.91 0.07 -8.68
CA ARG A 38 -17.95 0.01 -7.65
C ARG A 38 -18.01 -1.42 -7.08
N LEU A 39 -17.74 -1.55 -5.78
CA LEU A 39 -17.82 -2.78 -5.02
C LEU A 39 -18.75 -2.55 -3.83
N SER A 40 -19.71 -3.45 -3.58
CA SER A 40 -20.56 -3.36 -2.39
C SER A 40 -19.81 -3.85 -1.15
N LEU A 41 -20.22 -3.36 0.03
CA LEU A 41 -19.66 -3.83 1.30
C LEU A 41 -19.89 -5.34 1.47
N ASP A 42 -21.06 -5.86 1.11
CA ASP A 42 -21.34 -7.30 1.20
C ASP A 42 -20.43 -8.13 0.31
N ALA A 43 -20.17 -7.70 -0.92
CA ALA A 43 -19.25 -8.39 -1.82
C ALA A 43 -17.82 -8.40 -1.27
N LEU A 44 -17.40 -7.30 -0.65
CA LEU A 44 -16.10 -7.19 0.00
C LEU A 44 -16.00 -8.11 1.23
N LEU A 45 -17.00 -8.11 2.11
CA LEU A 45 -17.02 -8.97 3.31
C LEU A 45 -17.05 -10.45 2.93
N ASN A 46 -17.82 -10.81 1.90
CA ASN A 46 -17.82 -12.17 1.35
C ASN A 46 -16.43 -12.55 0.84
N ALA A 47 -15.74 -11.66 0.13
CA ALA A 47 -14.38 -11.93 -0.35
C ALA A 47 -13.36 -12.06 0.79
N ILE A 48 -13.50 -11.27 1.86
CA ILE A 48 -12.68 -11.39 3.08
C ILE A 48 -12.90 -12.76 3.74
N ASP A 49 -14.15 -13.19 3.92
CA ASP A 49 -14.47 -14.50 4.50
C ASP A 49 -13.95 -15.67 3.65
N ARG A 50 -13.95 -15.54 2.32
CA ARG A 50 -13.30 -16.53 1.43
C ARG A 50 -11.80 -16.60 1.66
N LEU A 51 -11.14 -15.45 1.83
CA LEU A 51 -9.71 -15.41 2.10
C LEU A 51 -9.36 -15.88 3.52
N ASP A 52 -10.23 -15.66 4.51
CA ASP A 52 -10.09 -16.24 5.84
C ASP A 52 -10.04 -17.77 5.75
N ARG A 53 -11.02 -18.37 5.07
CA ARG A 53 -11.03 -19.81 4.82
C ARG A 53 -9.83 -20.29 4.01
N ALA A 54 -9.35 -19.49 3.05
CA ALA A 54 -8.17 -19.84 2.26
C ALA A 54 -6.88 -19.86 3.09
N VAL A 55 -6.72 -18.88 4.00
CA VAL A 55 -5.58 -18.81 4.92
C VAL A 55 -5.62 -19.96 5.93
N ASP A 56 -6.79 -20.27 6.49
CA ASP A 56 -6.94 -21.39 7.44
C ASP A 56 -6.58 -22.74 6.80
N LEU A 57 -6.82 -22.90 5.50
CA LEU A 57 -6.51 -24.12 4.76
C LEU A 57 -5.04 -24.20 4.32
N ASP A 58 -4.43 -23.06 3.96
CA ASP A 58 -3.06 -22.98 3.43
C ASP A 58 -2.45 -21.60 3.74
N PRO A 59 -1.75 -21.45 4.88
CA PRO A 59 -1.25 -20.16 5.36
C PRO A 59 0.04 -19.73 4.65
N THR A 60 -0.07 -19.35 3.39
CA THR A 60 1.07 -18.86 2.58
C THR A 60 1.11 -17.34 2.50
N ALA A 61 2.30 -16.79 2.26
CA ALA A 61 2.52 -15.35 2.09
C ALA A 61 1.54 -14.72 1.07
N GLY A 62 1.29 -15.40 -0.05
CA GLY A 62 0.34 -14.96 -1.07
C GLY A 62 -1.08 -14.76 -0.53
N ARG A 63 -1.55 -15.66 0.35
CA ARG A 63 -2.89 -15.58 0.96
C ARG A 63 -2.98 -14.42 1.95
N TYR A 64 -1.98 -14.26 2.79
CA TYR A 64 -1.89 -13.11 3.69
C TYR A 64 -1.87 -11.78 2.91
N PHE A 65 -1.14 -11.72 1.79
CA PHE A 65 -1.12 -10.51 0.97
C PHE A 65 -2.44 -10.19 0.28
N GLN A 66 -3.17 -11.21 -0.18
CA GLN A 66 -4.51 -11.03 -0.73
C GLN A 66 -5.47 -10.53 0.37
N ARG A 67 -5.45 -11.15 1.55
CA ARG A 67 -6.36 -10.79 2.64
C ARG A 67 -6.07 -9.39 3.19
N SER A 68 -4.81 -9.07 3.46
CA SER A 68 -4.40 -7.71 3.87
C SER A 68 -4.78 -6.63 2.87
N GLU A 69 -4.83 -6.95 1.58
CA GLU A 69 -5.27 -6.00 0.55
C GLU A 69 -6.74 -5.64 0.70
N LEU A 70 -7.61 -6.65 0.86
CA LEU A 70 -9.04 -6.40 1.03
C LEU A 70 -9.31 -5.69 2.36
N LEU A 71 -8.66 -6.12 3.44
CA LEU A 71 -8.82 -5.52 4.77
C LEU A 71 -8.36 -4.05 4.80
N ALA A 72 -7.16 -3.76 4.28
CA ALA A 72 -6.66 -2.39 4.22
C ALA A 72 -7.49 -1.54 3.24
N GLY A 73 -7.89 -2.09 2.10
CA GLY A 73 -8.79 -1.42 1.14
C GLY A 73 -10.14 -1.07 1.75
N ALA A 74 -10.74 -2.00 2.52
CA ALA A 74 -11.98 -1.77 3.25
C ALA A 74 -11.82 -0.66 4.30
N ALA A 75 -10.71 -0.68 5.04
CA ALA A 75 -10.48 0.22 6.18
C ALA A 75 -10.07 1.63 5.78
N LEU A 76 -9.41 1.81 4.63
CA LEU A 76 -8.85 3.08 4.18
C LEU A 76 -9.65 3.73 3.06
N SER A 77 -10.54 2.99 2.38
CA SER A 77 -11.39 3.54 1.34
C SER A 77 -12.57 4.31 1.91
N PRO A 78 -12.85 5.54 1.42
CA PRO A 78 -14.03 6.29 1.84
C PRO A 78 -15.34 5.63 1.39
N ASN A 79 -15.32 4.69 0.44
CA ASN A 79 -16.51 4.08 -0.14
C ASN A 79 -17.26 3.14 0.81
N PHE A 80 -16.60 2.61 1.85
CA PHE A 80 -17.20 1.61 2.75
C PHE A 80 -17.54 2.18 4.13
N ALA A 81 -17.01 3.35 4.48
CA ALA A 81 -17.27 4.07 5.73
C ALA A 81 -17.41 3.17 6.98
N PRO A 82 -16.41 2.30 7.29
CA PRO A 82 -16.49 1.44 8.46
C PRO A 82 -16.51 2.25 9.76
N THR A 83 -17.10 1.67 10.81
CA THR A 83 -16.99 2.26 12.15
C THR A 83 -15.52 2.32 12.59
N ALA A 84 -15.19 3.21 13.54
CA ALA A 84 -13.82 3.32 14.05
C ALA A 84 -13.28 1.99 14.59
N GLN A 85 -14.13 1.21 15.28
CA GLN A 85 -13.78 -0.11 15.80
C GLN A 85 -13.47 -1.10 14.68
N GLN A 86 -14.36 -1.22 13.68
CA GLN A 86 -14.15 -2.12 12.54
C GLN A 86 -12.91 -1.73 11.74
N ARG A 87 -12.71 -0.42 11.52
CA ARG A 87 -11.53 0.11 10.85
C ARG A 87 -10.25 -0.33 11.58
N THR A 88 -10.18 -0.15 12.90
CA THR A 88 -9.02 -0.57 13.69
C THR A 88 -8.82 -2.09 13.66
N GLU A 89 -9.90 -2.88 13.75
CA GLU A 89 -9.82 -4.34 13.68
C GLU A 89 -9.26 -4.81 12.34
N TRP A 90 -9.81 -4.32 11.23
CA TRP A 90 -9.35 -4.69 9.89
C TRP A 90 -7.90 -4.26 9.64
N LEU A 91 -7.50 -3.07 10.11
CA LEU A 91 -6.13 -2.62 9.98
C LEU A 91 -5.16 -3.48 10.80
N LYS A 92 -5.51 -3.90 12.02
CA LYS A 92 -4.69 -4.81 12.83
C LYS A 92 -4.52 -6.16 12.13
N ARG A 93 -5.62 -6.74 11.65
CA ARG A 93 -5.58 -7.99 10.86
C ARG A 93 -4.72 -7.85 9.60
N ALA A 94 -4.83 -6.71 8.89
CA ALA A 94 -4.01 -6.44 7.73
C ALA A 94 -2.52 -6.29 8.08
N GLU A 95 -2.19 -5.67 9.22
CA GLU A 95 -0.82 -5.58 9.72
C GLU A 95 -0.26 -6.97 10.02
N ASP A 96 -1.00 -7.82 10.73
CA ASP A 96 -0.59 -9.17 11.08
C ASP A 96 -0.33 -10.02 9.83
N ASP A 97 -1.23 -9.95 8.85
CA ASP A 97 -1.07 -10.59 7.54
C ASP A 97 0.18 -10.09 6.80
N LEU A 98 0.40 -8.77 6.78
CA LEU A 98 1.58 -8.21 6.12
C LEU A 98 2.86 -8.65 6.80
N ARG A 99 2.90 -8.69 8.14
CA ARG A 99 4.05 -9.19 8.90
C ARG A 99 4.31 -10.67 8.61
N ALA A 100 3.27 -11.49 8.63
CA ALA A 100 3.37 -12.92 8.37
C ALA A 100 3.84 -13.21 6.94
N GLY A 101 3.30 -12.48 5.96
CA GLY A 101 3.65 -12.69 4.56
C GLY A 101 5.02 -12.11 4.16
N LEU A 102 5.40 -10.95 4.70
CA LEU A 102 6.68 -10.31 4.39
C LEU A 102 7.85 -11.12 4.93
N GLY A 103 7.73 -11.65 6.16
CA GLY A 103 8.84 -12.35 6.82
C GLY A 103 10.14 -11.53 6.73
N ASP A 104 11.20 -12.17 6.23
CA ASP A 104 12.50 -11.54 5.96
C ASP A 104 12.72 -11.20 4.47
N ASP A 105 11.68 -11.22 3.62
CA ASP A 105 11.80 -11.00 2.18
C ASP A 105 11.73 -9.50 1.82
N PRO A 106 12.86 -8.86 1.45
CA PRO A 106 12.87 -7.45 1.13
C PRO A 106 12.21 -7.16 -0.23
N ALA A 107 12.11 -8.10 -1.17
CA ALA A 107 11.77 -7.83 -2.58
C ALA A 107 10.29 -7.43 -2.85
N ARG A 108 9.52 -7.07 -1.82
CA ARG A 108 8.07 -6.91 -1.86
C ARG A 108 7.63 -5.46 -1.66
N GLY A 109 8.10 -4.57 -2.54
CA GLY A 109 7.91 -3.12 -2.40
C GLY A 109 6.45 -2.65 -2.25
N ILE A 110 5.49 -3.32 -2.88
CA ILE A 110 4.04 -3.01 -2.73
C ILE A 110 3.56 -3.34 -1.31
N GLN A 111 3.92 -4.52 -0.81
CA GLN A 111 3.51 -4.99 0.52
C GLN A 111 4.17 -4.16 1.63
N TRP A 112 5.44 -3.79 1.47
CA TRP A 112 6.12 -2.85 2.37
C TRP A 112 5.42 -1.49 2.41
N LEU A 113 5.00 -0.96 1.26
CA LEU A 113 4.25 0.31 1.21
C LEU A 113 2.88 0.20 1.89
N ARG A 114 2.18 -0.93 1.68
CA ARG A 114 0.91 -1.19 2.34
C ARG A 114 1.08 -1.25 3.86
N LEU A 115 2.15 -1.89 4.35
CA LEU A 115 2.46 -1.95 5.77
C LEU A 115 2.72 -0.56 6.37
N SER A 116 3.44 0.31 5.64
CA SER A 116 3.60 1.72 6.04
C SER A 116 2.25 2.43 6.19
N SER A 117 1.37 2.26 5.19
CA SER A 117 0.05 2.88 5.17
C SER A 117 -0.83 2.40 6.32
N VAL A 118 -0.84 1.09 6.58
CA VAL A 118 -1.61 0.47 7.68
C VAL A 118 -1.12 0.98 9.02
N ARG A 119 0.20 1.00 9.26
CA ARG A 119 0.78 1.47 10.52
C ARG A 119 0.57 2.96 10.75
N LEU A 120 0.71 3.77 9.70
CA LEU A 120 0.38 5.19 9.76
C LEU A 120 -1.10 5.38 10.14
N ALA A 121 -2.01 4.59 9.57
CA ALA A 121 -3.44 4.68 9.86
C ALA A 121 -3.80 4.20 11.29
N LEU A 122 -3.04 3.25 11.85
CA LEU A 122 -3.24 2.72 13.20
C LEU A 122 -2.65 3.62 14.30
N GLY A 123 -1.42 4.08 14.11
CA GLY A 123 -0.62 4.72 15.15
C GLY A 123 -0.17 6.14 14.83
N GLY A 124 -0.47 6.66 13.65
CA GLY A 124 0.05 7.94 13.18
C GLY A 124 1.54 7.88 12.80
N PRO A 125 2.15 9.05 12.53
CA PRO A 125 3.55 9.15 12.13
C PRO A 125 4.50 8.58 13.18
N SER A 126 5.27 7.56 12.83
CA SER A 126 6.23 6.92 13.74
C SER A 126 7.33 6.19 12.98
N GLN A 127 8.38 5.75 13.67
CA GLN A 127 9.39 4.88 13.05
C GLN A 127 8.78 3.55 12.55
N ALA A 128 7.69 3.08 13.17
CA ALA A 128 6.99 1.87 12.74
C ALA A 128 6.35 2.02 11.34
N SER A 129 5.84 3.21 10.99
CA SER A 129 5.31 3.53 9.66
C SER A 129 6.38 3.98 8.67
N VAL A 130 7.48 4.59 9.15
CA VAL A 130 8.62 5.00 8.32
C VAL A 130 9.43 3.80 7.81
N ALA A 131 9.78 2.84 8.67
CA ALA A 131 10.69 1.76 8.26
C ALA A 131 10.16 0.94 7.05
N PRO A 132 8.88 0.56 6.97
CA PRO A 132 8.31 -0.08 5.78
C PRO A 132 8.26 0.84 4.54
N LEU A 133 8.10 2.16 4.72
CA LEU A 133 8.15 3.11 3.60
C LEU A 133 9.55 3.13 2.97
N LEU A 134 10.59 3.20 3.80
CA LEU A 134 11.98 3.17 3.34
C LEU A 134 12.30 1.83 2.67
N MET A 135 11.89 0.71 3.27
CA MET A 135 12.04 -0.61 2.66
C MET A 135 11.34 -0.70 1.29
N SER A 136 10.15 -0.11 1.14
CA SER A 136 9.48 -0.01 -0.16
C SER A 136 10.30 0.77 -1.19
N ILE A 137 10.87 1.91 -0.77
CA ILE A 137 11.72 2.75 -1.63
C ILE A 137 12.98 1.99 -2.04
N ASP A 138 13.67 1.33 -1.10
CA ASP A 138 14.93 0.63 -1.37
C ASP A 138 14.75 -0.56 -2.32
N THR A 139 13.60 -1.25 -2.22
CA THR A 139 13.40 -2.53 -2.90
C THR A 139 12.71 -2.41 -4.25
N ALA A 140 11.92 -1.36 -4.44
CA ALA A 140 11.23 -1.10 -5.70
C ALA A 140 11.18 0.41 -6.02
N PRO A 141 12.30 1.15 -6.04
CA PRO A 141 12.29 2.61 -6.19
C PRO A 141 11.65 3.04 -7.51
N MET A 142 11.85 2.25 -8.55
CA MET A 142 11.42 2.50 -9.93
C MET A 142 10.03 1.95 -10.28
N LEU A 143 9.25 1.49 -9.29
CA LEU A 143 7.86 1.08 -9.55
C LEU A 143 6.97 2.33 -9.60
N LEU A 144 6.87 2.93 -10.80
CA LEU A 144 6.18 4.20 -11.09
C LEU A 144 4.79 4.33 -10.44
N PRO A 145 3.90 3.32 -10.47
CA PRO A 145 2.58 3.42 -9.85
C PRO A 145 2.59 3.71 -8.35
N LEU A 146 3.72 3.47 -7.66
CA LEU A 146 3.86 3.71 -6.23
C LEU A 146 4.36 5.12 -5.89
N TRP A 147 4.92 5.87 -6.85
CA TRP A 147 5.52 7.18 -6.58
C TRP A 147 4.55 8.17 -5.90
N PRO A 148 3.30 8.34 -6.37
CA PRO A 148 2.38 9.30 -5.73
C PRO A 148 2.04 8.91 -4.28
N VAL A 149 1.84 7.61 -4.02
CA VAL A 149 1.50 7.11 -2.69
C VAL A 149 2.71 7.22 -1.75
N ARG A 150 3.92 6.93 -2.23
CA ARG A 150 5.15 7.12 -1.46
C ARG A 150 5.37 8.58 -1.10
N LEU A 151 5.18 9.52 -2.04
CA LEU A 151 5.31 10.94 -1.73
C LEU A 151 4.32 11.36 -0.64
N ARG A 152 3.05 10.92 -0.73
CA ARG A 152 2.06 11.19 0.33
C ARG A 152 2.51 10.64 1.68
N LEU A 153 2.99 9.39 1.72
CA LEU A 153 3.49 8.78 2.96
C LEU A 153 4.76 9.46 3.49
N VAL A 154 5.65 9.95 2.62
CA VAL A 154 6.82 10.77 3.02
C VAL A 154 6.35 12.04 3.71
N LEU A 155 5.37 12.75 3.13
CA LEU A 155 4.80 13.97 3.70
C LEU A 155 4.08 13.70 5.03
N ASP A 156 3.24 12.66 5.07
CA ASP A 156 2.53 12.25 6.28
C ASP A 156 3.48 11.84 7.42
N ASN A 157 4.60 11.20 7.09
CA ASN A 157 5.59 10.74 8.07
C ASN A 157 6.71 11.74 8.36
N TRP A 158 6.67 12.95 7.79
CA TRP A 158 7.81 13.88 7.81
C TRP A 158 8.37 14.13 9.22
N GLN A 159 7.48 14.34 10.19
CA GLN A 159 7.86 14.60 11.59
C GLN A 159 8.55 13.42 12.26
N ALA A 160 8.25 12.19 11.82
CA ALA A 160 8.82 10.97 12.36
C ALA A 160 10.18 10.61 11.74
N LEU A 161 10.53 11.16 10.56
CA LEU A 161 11.81 10.90 9.89
C LEU A 161 12.98 11.49 10.68
N THR A 162 14.04 10.71 10.86
CA THR A 162 15.35 11.21 11.35
C THR A 162 16.02 12.09 10.29
N THR A 163 17.04 12.86 10.68
CA THR A 163 17.80 13.69 9.74
C THR A 163 18.36 12.89 8.56
N ALA A 164 18.99 11.74 8.82
CA ALA A 164 19.53 10.87 7.77
C ALA A 164 18.42 10.35 6.84
N GLN A 165 17.29 9.92 7.40
CA GLN A 165 16.16 9.45 6.59
C GLN A 165 15.57 10.58 5.72
N ARG A 166 15.56 11.82 6.22
CA ARG A 166 15.12 13.01 5.45
C ARG A 166 15.99 13.25 4.22
N GLU A 167 17.29 13.02 4.33
CA GLU A 167 18.21 13.11 3.18
C GLU A 167 17.93 12.01 2.16
N THR A 168 17.73 10.76 2.61
CA THR A 168 17.37 9.64 1.74
C THR A 168 16.07 9.92 0.97
N VAL A 169 15.01 10.35 1.65
CA VAL A 169 13.74 10.66 0.98
C VAL A 169 13.85 11.90 0.09
N ALA A 170 14.67 12.89 0.44
CA ALA A 170 14.89 14.06 -0.41
C ALA A 170 15.54 13.66 -1.75
N LEU A 171 16.58 12.83 -1.70
CA LEU A 171 17.22 12.28 -2.89
C LEU A 171 16.24 11.45 -3.72
N TYR A 172 15.44 10.60 -3.06
CA TYR A 172 14.41 9.83 -3.73
C TYR A 172 13.39 10.73 -4.45
N VAL A 173 12.84 11.73 -3.76
CA VAL A 173 11.83 12.63 -4.32
C VAL A 173 12.40 13.45 -5.48
N ALA A 174 13.58 14.03 -5.33
CA ALA A 174 14.25 14.76 -6.41
C ALA A 174 14.52 13.85 -7.62
N ARG A 175 14.95 12.60 -7.39
CA ARG A 175 15.14 11.63 -8.48
C ARG A 175 13.83 11.26 -9.17
N THR A 176 12.74 11.08 -8.42
CA THR A 176 11.42 10.83 -9.02
C THR A 176 10.92 12.04 -9.80
N TRP A 177 11.27 13.26 -9.41
CA TRP A 177 10.97 14.47 -10.20
C TRP A 177 11.69 14.37 -11.54
N GLN A 178 13.03 14.26 -11.54
CA GLN A 178 13.83 14.17 -12.77
C GLN A 178 13.37 13.08 -13.75
N LEU A 179 12.90 11.94 -13.23
CA LEU A 179 12.51 10.78 -14.04
C LEU A 179 11.03 10.76 -14.39
N SER A 180 10.21 11.64 -13.83
CA SER A 180 8.78 11.60 -14.10
C SER A 180 8.46 12.27 -15.44
N PRO A 181 7.70 11.60 -16.32
CA PRO A 181 7.22 12.24 -17.55
C PRO A 181 6.07 13.23 -17.30
N ASN A 182 5.48 13.24 -16.09
CA ASN A 182 4.39 14.13 -15.71
C ASN A 182 4.51 14.51 -14.23
N HIS A 183 4.58 15.81 -13.92
CA HIS A 183 4.68 16.32 -12.55
C HIS A 183 3.35 16.65 -11.86
N GLU A 184 2.20 16.49 -12.53
CA GLU A 184 0.87 16.76 -11.93
C GLU A 184 0.65 16.01 -10.61
N TRP A 185 1.16 14.78 -10.50
CA TRP A 185 0.96 13.98 -9.29
C TRP A 185 1.72 14.53 -8.07
N PHE A 186 2.78 15.33 -8.25
CA PHE A 186 3.42 16.05 -7.14
C PHE A 186 2.47 17.08 -6.56
N ALA A 187 1.82 17.85 -7.44
CA ALA A 187 0.77 18.77 -7.02
C ALA A 187 -0.41 18.02 -6.37
N ASP A 188 -0.70 16.78 -6.79
CA ASP A 188 -1.68 15.84 -6.19
C ASP A 188 -1.31 15.22 -4.86
N ALA A 189 -0.07 15.33 -4.43
CA ALA A 189 0.33 14.98 -3.08
C ALA A 189 0.16 16.13 -2.08
N ILE A 190 0.22 17.39 -2.55
CA ILE A 190 0.15 18.59 -1.72
C ILE A 190 -1.30 18.84 -1.27
N ARG A 191 -1.56 18.67 0.04
CA ARG A 191 -2.88 18.91 0.65
C ARG A 191 -2.87 20.14 1.57
N THR A 192 -1.71 20.50 2.11
CA THR A 192 -1.53 21.62 3.03
C THR A 192 -0.42 22.56 2.56
N PRO A 193 -0.36 23.81 3.05
CA PRO A 193 0.78 24.70 2.79
C PRO A 193 2.11 24.13 3.27
N VAL A 194 2.10 23.31 4.32
CA VAL A 194 3.29 22.64 4.85
C VAL A 194 3.80 21.58 3.87
N ASP A 195 2.90 20.82 3.23
CA ASP A 195 3.29 19.87 2.18
C ASP A 195 3.99 20.58 1.02
N GLU A 196 3.48 21.76 0.61
CA GLU A 196 4.09 22.57 -0.45
C GLU A 196 5.53 22.95 -0.09
N LEU A 197 5.77 23.39 1.15
CA LEU A 197 7.12 23.73 1.62
C LEU A 197 8.07 22.53 1.54
N PHE A 198 7.62 21.33 1.92
CA PHE A 198 8.45 20.13 1.85
C PHE A 198 8.73 19.69 0.42
N VAL A 199 7.72 19.68 -0.46
CA VAL A 199 7.92 19.36 -1.88
C VAL A 199 8.90 20.36 -2.50
N ARG A 200 8.72 21.67 -2.27
CA ARG A 200 9.66 22.71 -2.73
C ARG A 200 11.06 22.48 -2.21
N TYR A 201 11.20 22.11 -0.94
CA TYR A 201 12.50 21.80 -0.33
C TYR A 201 13.17 20.61 -1.02
N PHE A 202 12.43 19.55 -1.36
CA PHE A 202 12.98 18.37 -2.02
C PHE A 202 13.50 18.66 -3.42
N VAL A 203 12.77 19.47 -4.21
CA VAL A 203 13.13 19.78 -5.59
C VAL A 203 13.88 21.12 -5.74
N ARG A 204 14.39 21.70 -4.65
CA ARG A 204 15.00 23.05 -4.67
C ARG A 204 16.21 23.20 -5.59
N ASN A 205 16.92 22.10 -5.83
CA ASN A 205 18.12 22.08 -6.68
C ASN A 205 17.81 21.66 -8.12
N GLU A 206 16.55 21.34 -8.43
CA GLU A 206 16.13 20.90 -9.76
C GLU A 206 15.80 22.12 -10.62
N ALA A 207 16.43 22.22 -11.80
CA ALA A 207 16.27 23.35 -12.69
C ALA A 207 14.81 23.49 -13.17
N GLY A 208 14.23 24.68 -13.01
CA GLY A 208 12.85 24.98 -13.42
C GLY A 208 11.75 24.37 -12.54
N ALA A 209 12.10 23.60 -11.51
CA ALA A 209 11.12 22.88 -10.71
C ALA A 209 10.23 23.80 -9.87
N GLN A 210 10.75 24.94 -9.41
CA GLN A 210 9.99 25.90 -8.61
C GLN A 210 8.92 26.62 -9.44
N GLU A 211 9.26 27.02 -10.67
CA GLU A 211 8.36 27.63 -11.64
C GLU A 211 7.28 26.64 -12.06
N GLU A 212 7.68 25.41 -12.41
CA GLU A 212 6.75 24.36 -12.82
C GLU A 212 5.77 24.00 -11.71
N LEU A 213 6.24 23.79 -10.48
CA LEU A 213 5.38 23.49 -9.34
C LEU A 213 4.38 24.63 -9.09
N THR A 214 4.81 25.89 -9.22
CA THR A 214 3.94 27.06 -9.07
C THR A 214 2.85 27.10 -10.15
N ARG A 215 3.20 26.78 -11.40
CA ARG A 215 2.25 26.65 -12.51
C ARG A 215 1.21 25.56 -12.21
N LEU A 216 1.65 24.35 -11.87
CA LEU A 216 0.78 23.20 -11.58
C LEU A 216 -0.19 23.48 -10.43
N LEU A 217 0.29 24.08 -9.34
CA LEU A 217 -0.55 24.45 -8.20
C LEU A 217 -1.58 25.52 -8.57
N THR A 218 -1.20 26.49 -9.42
CA THR A 218 -2.12 27.53 -9.91
C THR A 218 -3.21 26.96 -10.80
N GLU A 219 -2.85 26.10 -11.76
CA GLU A 219 -3.79 25.39 -12.64
C GLU A 219 -4.78 24.55 -11.82
N ARG A 220 -4.28 23.86 -10.79
CA ARG A 220 -5.13 23.09 -9.88
C ARG A 220 -6.12 23.95 -9.11
N ARG A 221 -5.69 25.10 -8.57
CA ARG A 221 -6.57 26.02 -7.84
C ARG A 221 -7.69 26.53 -8.75
N LYS A 222 -7.40 26.80 -10.02
CA LYS A 222 -8.41 27.17 -11.03
C LYS A 222 -9.43 26.05 -11.30
N LYS A 223 -9.00 24.78 -11.34
CA LYS A 223 -9.89 23.62 -11.55
C LYS A 223 -10.83 23.34 -10.36
N LYS A 224 -10.52 23.85 -9.15
CA LYS A 224 -11.33 23.68 -7.94
C LYS A 224 -12.28 24.85 -7.65
N SER A 225 -12.12 25.97 -8.36
CA SER A 225 -13.01 27.13 -8.32
C SER A 225 -14.11 27.01 -9.38
#